data_AF-A0A644TPN0-F1
#
_entry.id   AF-A0A644TPN0-F1
#
_cell.length_a   1.000
_cell.length_b   1.000
_cell.length_c   1.000
_cell.angle_alpha   90.00
_cell.angle_beta   90.00
_cell.angle_gamma   90.00
#
_symmetry.space_group_name_H-M   'P 1'
#
loop_
_entity.id
_entity.type
_entity.pdbx_description
1 polymer ?
#
loop_
_entity_poly.entity_id
_entity_poly.type
_entity_poly.pdbx_seq_one_letter_code
_entity_poly.pdbx_strand_id
1 'polypeptide(L)'
;MKKKFIAGLLVLCFLSVAAVPATQAFSLGDILKVGGIGFVIDKFSGPLNNFINTLTFKHGAGTDYATKVVPIITLGNGGYIGAAQVTGPQDLVDRTQSVLQIEGNFNGKQFRVKALIPIDSKNPVNFSRVQGVGVSAEIDVKI
;
A
#
# COMPACT_ATOMS: atom_id res chain seq x y z
N MET A 1 -3.65 -44.93 34.59
CA MET A 1 -4.53 -44.19 33.65
C MET A 1 -3.97 -42.86 33.16
N LYS A 2 -3.13 -42.14 33.93
CA LYS A 2 -2.61 -40.80 33.56
C LYS A 2 -1.64 -40.77 32.37
N LYS A 3 -0.77 -41.77 32.22
CA LYS A 3 0.25 -41.81 31.13
C LYS A 3 -0.34 -42.01 29.73
N LYS A 4 -1.43 -42.80 29.62
CA LYS A 4 -2.13 -43.04 28.35
C LYS A 4 -2.93 -41.81 27.89
N PHE A 5 -3.42 -41.01 28.83
CA PHE A 5 -4.08 -39.73 28.56
C PHE A 5 -3.11 -38.67 28.05
N ILE A 6 -1.92 -38.57 28.66
CA ILE A 6 -0.86 -37.64 28.23
C ILE A 6 -0.35 -38.02 26.84
N ALA A 7 -0.16 -39.32 26.57
CA ALA A 7 0.23 -39.79 25.24
C ALA A 7 -0.84 -39.49 24.18
N GLY A 8 -2.13 -39.67 24.51
CA GLY A 8 -3.24 -39.34 23.60
C GLY A 8 -3.32 -37.85 23.28
N LEU A 9 -3.12 -36.97 24.27
CA LEU A 9 -3.14 -35.51 24.10
C LEU A 9 -1.95 -35.03 23.23
N LEU A 10 -0.76 -35.60 23.42
CA LEU A 10 0.41 -35.31 22.60
C LEU A 10 0.21 -35.70 21.13
N VAL A 11 -0.36 -36.87 20.87
CA VAL A 11 -0.67 -37.32 19.50
C VAL A 11 -1.74 -36.42 18.86
N LEU A 12 -2.74 -35.96 19.62
CA LEU A 12 -3.74 -35.00 19.14
C LEU A 12 -3.13 -33.64 18.77
N CYS A 13 -2.19 -33.13 19.58
CA CYS A 13 -1.46 -31.90 19.29
C CYS A 13 -0.55 -32.02 18.05
N PHE A 14 0.09 -33.18 17.84
CA PHE A 14 0.88 -33.42 16.62
C PHE A 14 0.02 -33.55 15.36
N LEU A 15 -1.19 -34.13 15.46
CA LEU A 15 -2.13 -34.24 14.34
C LEU A 15 -2.77 -32.89 13.97
N SER A 16 -2.86 -31.94 14.89
CA SER A 16 -3.37 -30.59 14.60
C SER A 16 -2.41 -29.68 13.81
N VAL A 17 -1.15 -30.08 13.62
CA VAL A 17 -0.12 -29.30 12.87
C VAL A 17 -0.15 -29.61 11.36
N ALA A 18 -1.01 -30.52 10.88
CA ALA A 18 -1.11 -30.83 9.45
C ALA A 18 -1.98 -29.84 8.64
N ALA A 19 -2.69 -28.92 9.30
CA ALA A 19 -3.44 -27.86 8.63
C ALA A 19 -2.63 -26.55 8.63
N VAL A 20 -1.43 -26.57 8.04
CA VAL A 20 -0.75 -25.33 7.68
C VAL A 20 -1.56 -24.73 6.53
N PRO A 21 -2.19 -23.55 6.66
CA PRO A 21 -2.73 -22.88 5.49
C PRO A 21 -1.56 -22.67 4.55
N ALA A 22 -1.63 -23.26 3.35
CA ALA A 22 -0.62 -23.07 2.32
C ALA A 22 -0.48 -21.56 2.09
N THR A 23 0.59 -20.97 2.61
CA THR A 23 0.95 -19.58 2.33
C THR A 23 1.23 -19.50 0.85
N GLN A 24 0.27 -18.93 0.10
CA GLN A 24 0.42 -18.70 -1.33
C GLN A 24 1.44 -17.57 -1.49
N ALA A 25 2.72 -17.95 -1.59
CA ALA A 25 3.80 -17.02 -1.87
C ALA A 25 3.70 -16.58 -3.33
N PHE A 26 2.86 -15.57 -3.61
CA PHE A 26 2.89 -14.91 -4.90
C PHE A 26 4.22 -14.18 -5.05
N SER A 27 5.06 -14.63 -5.99
CA SER A 27 6.28 -13.92 -6.37
C SER A 27 5.92 -12.58 -6.98
N LEU A 28 6.63 -11.51 -6.58
CA LEU A 28 6.51 -10.18 -7.17
C LEU A 28 6.66 -10.24 -8.70
N GLY A 29 7.52 -11.15 -9.19
CA GLY A 29 7.76 -11.36 -10.63
C GLY A 29 6.60 -11.99 -11.40
N ASP A 30 5.73 -12.76 -10.74
CA ASP A 30 4.57 -13.39 -11.41
C ASP A 30 3.37 -12.44 -11.44
N ILE A 31 3.19 -11.63 -10.40
CA ILE A 31 2.19 -10.55 -10.35
C ILE A 31 2.49 -9.50 -11.42
N LEU A 32 3.75 -9.10 -11.58
CA LEU A 32 4.17 -8.08 -12.54
C LEU A 32 3.96 -8.50 -14.00
N LYS A 33 4.05 -9.81 -14.30
CA LYS A 33 3.81 -10.36 -15.64
C LYS A 33 2.32 -10.40 -16.01
N VAL A 34 1.42 -10.38 -15.01
CA VAL A 34 -0.02 -10.61 -15.18
C VAL A 34 -0.85 -9.34 -14.96
N GLY A 35 -0.32 -8.33 -14.25
CA GLY A 35 -1.00 -7.06 -14.04
C GLY A 35 -0.03 -5.87 -13.99
N GLY A 36 -0.45 -4.73 -14.53
CA GLY A 36 0.32 -3.48 -14.46
C GLY A 36 0.54 -2.99 -13.02
N ILE A 37 1.28 -1.88 -12.87
CA ILE A 37 1.68 -1.32 -11.56
C ILE A 37 0.52 -1.19 -10.55
N GLY A 38 -0.69 -0.84 -10.99
CA GLY A 38 -1.88 -0.77 -10.12
C GLY A 38 -2.21 -2.09 -9.42
N PHE A 39 -2.02 -3.24 -10.08
CA PHE A 39 -2.28 -4.56 -9.51
C PHE A 39 -1.22 -4.94 -8.46
N VAL A 40 0.06 -4.61 -8.73
CA VAL A 40 1.15 -4.78 -7.76
C VAL A 40 0.82 -3.98 -6.49
N ILE A 41 0.42 -2.72 -6.65
CA ILE A 41 0.09 -1.85 -5.52
C ILE A 41 -1.09 -2.38 -4.73
N ASP A 42 -2.19 -2.77 -5.39
CA ASP A 42 -3.37 -3.30 -4.70
C ASP A 42 -3.00 -4.53 -3.84
N LYS A 43 -2.12 -5.42 -4.35
CA LYS A 43 -1.67 -6.62 -3.62
C LYS A 43 -0.70 -6.30 -2.46
N PHE A 44 0.20 -5.34 -2.64
CA PHE A 44 1.25 -5.03 -1.66
C PHE A 44 0.96 -3.81 -0.78
N SER A 45 -0.18 -3.13 -0.96
CA SER A 45 -0.58 -1.91 -0.25
C SER A 45 -0.50 -2.05 1.27
N GLY A 46 -1.10 -3.10 1.85
CA GLY A 46 -1.06 -3.38 3.30
C GLY A 46 0.36 -3.59 3.83
N PRO A 47 1.14 -4.55 3.28
CA PRO A 47 2.54 -4.73 3.66
C PRO A 47 3.40 -3.48 3.52
N LEU A 48 3.27 -2.72 2.43
CA LEU A 48 3.99 -1.46 2.21
C LEU A 48 3.61 -0.42 3.27
N ASN A 49 2.31 -0.28 3.58
CA ASN A 49 1.83 0.64 4.60
C ASN A 49 2.43 0.34 5.97
N ASN A 50 2.42 -0.94 6.37
CA ASN A 50 2.96 -1.38 7.65
C ASN A 50 4.48 -1.19 7.72
N PHE A 51 5.19 -1.45 6.63
CA PHE A 51 6.62 -1.19 6.53
C PHE A 51 6.93 0.30 6.72
N ILE A 52 6.21 1.20 6.03
CA ILE A 52 6.41 2.64 6.14
C ILE A 52 6.07 3.15 7.55
N ASN A 53 4.98 2.68 8.15
CA ASN A 53 4.63 3.02 9.55
C ASN A 53 5.75 2.56 10.51
N THR A 54 6.28 1.35 10.32
CA THR A 54 7.39 0.84 11.14
C THR A 54 8.66 1.67 10.95
N LEU A 55 8.98 2.03 9.70
CA LEU A 55 10.16 2.83 9.36
C LEU A 55 10.07 4.22 10.00
N THR A 56 8.96 4.92 9.79
CA THR A 56 8.75 6.27 10.33
C THR A 56 8.74 6.29 11.86
N PHE A 57 8.09 5.31 12.49
CA PHE A 57 8.09 5.17 13.96
C PHE A 57 9.51 5.00 14.52
N LYS A 58 10.33 4.14 13.89
CA LYS A 58 11.74 3.94 14.29
C LYS A 58 12.59 5.21 14.22
N HIS A 59 12.19 6.18 13.40
CA HIS A 59 12.87 7.47 13.25
C HIS A 59 12.16 8.61 14.00
N GLY A 60 11.21 8.32 14.90
CA GLY A 60 10.52 9.34 15.69
C GLY A 60 9.56 10.22 14.89
N ALA A 61 9.23 9.82 13.67
CA ALA A 61 8.34 10.53 12.75
C ALA A 61 7.02 9.77 12.51
N GLY A 62 6.64 8.91 13.47
CA GLY A 62 5.37 8.18 13.42
C GLY A 62 4.17 9.13 13.49
N THR A 63 2.99 8.60 13.13
CA THR A 63 1.72 9.33 13.16
C THR A 63 0.65 8.49 13.84
N ASP A 64 -0.22 9.15 14.60
CA ASP A 64 -1.42 8.54 15.19
C ASP A 64 -2.64 8.61 14.25
N TYR A 65 -2.50 9.30 13.12
CA TYR A 65 -3.51 9.34 12.07
C TYR A 65 -3.52 8.05 11.25
N ALA A 66 -4.65 7.77 10.60
CA ALA A 66 -4.78 6.64 9.70
C ALA A 66 -3.80 6.79 8.53
N THR A 67 -3.31 5.65 8.01
CA THR A 67 -2.46 5.63 6.81
C THR A 67 -2.92 4.56 5.83
N LYS A 68 -2.77 4.83 4.54
CA LYS A 68 -3.08 3.88 3.46
C LYS A 68 -2.13 4.08 2.29
N VAL A 69 -1.74 2.98 1.63
CA VAL A 69 -1.01 3.05 0.36
C VAL A 69 -1.98 2.97 -0.80
N VAL A 70 -1.88 3.93 -1.71
CA VAL A 70 -2.72 4.06 -2.91
C VAL A 70 -1.86 4.31 -4.15
N PRO A 71 -2.35 3.97 -5.36
CA PRO A 71 -1.61 4.26 -6.58
C PRO A 71 -1.45 5.75 -6.86
N ILE A 72 -0.34 6.12 -7.52
CA ILE A 72 -0.15 7.43 -8.15
C ILE A 72 -0.53 7.34 -9.62
N ILE A 73 -1.42 8.22 -10.06
CA ILE A 73 -1.86 8.35 -11.45
C ILE A 73 -1.49 9.71 -12.03
N THR A 74 -1.27 9.78 -13.33
CA THR A 74 -0.92 11.04 -14.03
C THR A 74 -2.06 11.53 -14.93
N LEU A 75 -2.16 12.85 -15.11
CA LEU A 75 -3.03 13.44 -16.14
C LEU A 75 -2.48 13.13 -17.54
N GLY A 76 -3.38 12.82 -18.48
CA GLY A 76 -3.04 12.60 -19.90
C GLY A 76 -2.87 11.13 -20.27
N ASN A 77 -1.85 10.45 -19.73
CA ASN A 77 -1.55 9.07 -20.16
C ASN A 77 -2.25 7.98 -19.34
N GLY A 78 -2.90 8.31 -18.21
CA GLY A 78 -3.64 7.36 -17.38
C GLY A 78 -2.80 6.21 -16.79
N GLY A 79 -1.48 6.26 -16.97
CA GLY A 79 -0.55 5.25 -16.48
C GLY A 79 -0.31 5.38 -14.99
N TYR A 80 -0.33 4.25 -14.30
CA TYR A 80 0.18 4.11 -12.94
C TYR A 80 1.70 4.29 -12.98
N ILE A 81 2.22 5.26 -12.23
CA ILE A 81 3.66 5.57 -12.23
C ILE A 81 4.36 5.17 -10.92
N GLY A 82 3.60 4.71 -9.93
CA GLY A 82 4.09 4.37 -8.61
C GLY A 82 2.95 4.34 -7.59
N ALA A 83 3.30 4.41 -6.31
CA ALA A 83 2.35 4.49 -5.20
C ALA A 83 2.73 5.59 -4.22
N ALA A 84 1.75 5.99 -3.40
CA ALA A 84 1.94 6.93 -2.31
C ALA A 84 1.29 6.37 -1.05
N GLN A 85 1.93 6.59 0.10
CA GLN A 85 1.22 6.51 1.36
C GLN A 85 0.53 7.85 1.60
N VAL A 86 -0.76 7.79 1.96
CA VAL A 86 -1.54 8.94 2.41
C VAL A 86 -1.83 8.83 3.90
N THR A 87 -1.98 9.97 4.57
CA THR A 87 -2.28 10.07 6.00
C THR A 87 -3.33 11.13 6.31
N GLY A 88 -4.17 10.89 7.31
CA GLY A 88 -5.23 11.81 7.76
C GLY A 88 -6.30 11.14 8.62
N PRO A 89 -7.44 11.81 8.88
CA PRO A 89 -8.60 11.19 9.53
C PRO A 89 -9.06 9.92 8.81
N GLN A 90 -9.49 8.91 9.57
CA GLN A 90 -9.78 7.56 9.06
C GLN A 90 -10.80 7.57 7.91
N ASP A 91 -11.92 8.28 8.08
CA ASP A 91 -12.99 8.38 7.08
C ASP A 91 -12.49 9.01 5.76
N LEU A 92 -11.57 9.97 5.85
CA LEU A 92 -11.00 10.64 4.69
C LEU A 92 -9.92 9.79 4.00
N VAL A 93 -9.08 9.11 4.80
CA VAL A 93 -8.11 8.14 4.27
C VAL A 93 -8.82 7.01 3.55
N ASP A 94 -9.92 6.49 4.10
CA ASP A 94 -10.72 5.43 3.48
C ASP A 94 -11.33 5.88 2.15
N ARG A 95 -11.82 7.11 2.08
CA ARG A 95 -12.33 7.73 0.83
C ARG A 95 -11.26 7.93 -0.24
N THR A 96 -9.98 8.05 0.12
CA THR A 96 -8.90 8.30 -0.85
C THR A 96 -8.61 7.07 -1.69
N GLN A 97 -8.80 7.12 -3.01
CA GLN A 97 -8.59 5.94 -3.88
C GLN A 97 -7.26 5.98 -4.64
N SER A 98 -6.74 7.17 -4.92
CA SER A 98 -5.47 7.37 -5.59
C SER A 98 -4.87 8.74 -5.25
N VAL A 99 -3.62 8.94 -5.65
CA VAL A 99 -2.97 10.24 -5.64
C VAL A 99 -2.77 10.69 -7.08
N LEU A 100 -3.30 11.86 -7.43
CA LEU A 100 -3.06 12.49 -8.72
C LEU A 100 -1.72 13.20 -8.69
N GLN A 101 -0.85 12.89 -9.65
CA GLN A 101 0.37 13.65 -9.92
C GLN A 101 0.14 14.62 -11.08
N ILE A 102 0.38 15.90 -10.81
CA ILE A 102 0.48 16.96 -11.83
C ILE A 102 1.93 17.41 -11.90
N GLU A 103 2.50 17.41 -13.09
CA GLU A 103 3.90 17.74 -13.31
C GLU A 103 4.03 19.02 -14.15
N GLY A 104 4.95 19.89 -13.77
CA GLY A 104 5.28 21.10 -14.50
C GLY A 104 6.74 21.51 -14.32
N ASN A 105 7.24 22.28 -15.29
CA ASN A 105 8.57 22.88 -15.20
C ASN A 105 8.45 24.34 -14.76
N PHE A 106 9.27 24.74 -13.79
CA PHE A 106 9.39 26.13 -13.35
C PHE A 106 10.80 26.65 -13.62
N ASN A 107 10.91 27.96 -13.91
CA ASN A 107 12.14 28.66 -14.28
C ASN A 107 12.95 27.96 -15.39
N GLY A 108 12.38 27.84 -16.60
CA GLY A 108 13.11 27.31 -17.75
C GLY A 108 13.59 25.85 -17.62
N LYS A 109 12.87 25.03 -16.83
CA LYS A 109 13.19 23.62 -16.47
C LYS A 109 14.24 23.45 -15.36
N GLN A 110 14.66 24.52 -14.68
CA GLN A 110 15.53 24.38 -13.52
C GLN A 110 14.86 23.58 -12.39
N PHE A 111 13.55 23.72 -12.23
CA PHE A 111 12.77 23.00 -11.23
C PHE A 111 11.69 22.15 -11.91
N ARG A 112 11.76 20.84 -11.73
CA ARG A 112 10.68 19.91 -12.07
C ARG A 112 9.78 19.75 -10.86
N VAL A 113 8.57 20.29 -10.92
CA VAL A 113 7.61 20.28 -9.83
C VAL A 113 6.63 19.13 -10.05
N LYS A 114 6.45 18.30 -9.01
CA LYS A 114 5.41 17.27 -8.95
C LYS A 114 4.46 17.61 -7.81
N ALA A 115 3.24 18.00 -8.14
CA ALA A 115 2.17 18.16 -7.17
C ALA A 115 1.46 16.82 -6.98
N LEU A 116 1.35 16.36 -5.74
CA LEU A 116 0.68 15.11 -5.36
C LEU A 116 -0.60 15.42 -4.59
N ILE A 117 -1.74 14.99 -5.12
CA ILE A 117 -3.06 15.39 -4.64
C ILE A 117 -3.89 14.14 -4.34
N PRO A 118 -4.23 13.86 -3.07
CA PRO A 118 -5.17 12.79 -2.72
C PRO A 118 -6.54 13.03 -3.34
N ILE A 119 -7.08 12.02 -4.02
CA ILE A 119 -8.37 12.09 -4.72
C ILE A 119 -9.24 10.86 -4.45
N ASP A 120 -10.55 11.01 -4.61
CA ASP A 120 -11.57 9.98 -4.31
C ASP A 120 -11.85 9.01 -5.45
N SER A 121 -11.03 9.04 -6.52
CA SER A 121 -11.26 8.30 -7.75
C SER A 121 -9.93 7.74 -8.29
N LYS A 122 -9.99 6.59 -8.97
CA LYS A 122 -8.88 6.10 -9.83
C LYS A 122 -8.94 6.70 -11.25
N ASN A 123 -9.97 7.47 -11.59
CA ASN A 123 -10.13 8.14 -12.87
C ASN A 123 -9.53 9.56 -12.83
N PRO A 124 -8.47 9.86 -13.61
CA PRO A 124 -7.77 11.14 -13.56
C PRO A 124 -8.54 12.31 -14.19
N VAL A 125 -9.69 12.09 -14.84
CA VAL A 125 -10.49 13.18 -15.44
C VAL A 125 -11.80 13.45 -14.69
N ASN A 126 -12.24 12.53 -13.83
CA ASN A 126 -13.43 12.69 -13.01
C ASN A 126 -13.12 12.29 -11.57
N PHE A 127 -12.79 13.29 -10.76
CA PHE A 127 -12.36 13.12 -9.38
C PHE A 127 -12.68 14.36 -8.54
N SER A 128 -12.78 14.17 -7.24
CA SER A 128 -12.72 15.24 -6.24
C SER A 128 -11.47 15.09 -5.38
N ARG A 129 -10.88 16.23 -5.00
CA ARG A 129 -9.80 16.24 -4.00
C ARG A 129 -10.35 15.79 -2.65
N VAL A 130 -9.65 14.88 -1.98
CA VAL A 130 -9.92 14.55 -0.59
C VAL A 130 -9.20 15.57 0.29
N GLN A 131 -9.95 16.53 0.80
CA GLN A 131 -9.44 17.54 1.72
C GLN A 131 -9.13 16.90 3.08
N GLY A 132 -8.11 17.40 3.79
CA GLY A 132 -7.72 16.86 5.11
C GLY A 132 -6.82 15.61 5.06
N VAL A 133 -6.48 15.13 3.86
CA VAL A 133 -5.53 14.03 3.65
C VAL A 133 -4.27 14.56 2.97
N GLY A 134 -3.11 14.15 3.46
CA GLY A 134 -1.79 14.47 2.91
C GLY A 134 -1.07 13.23 2.39
N VAL A 135 -0.02 13.43 1.59
CA VAL A 135 0.91 12.37 1.19
C VAL A 135 2.04 12.31 2.23
N SER A 136 2.26 11.14 2.83
CA SER A 136 3.29 10.90 3.83
C SER A 136 4.53 10.20 3.27
N ALA A 137 4.39 9.45 2.17
CA ALA A 137 5.51 8.81 1.50
C ALA A 137 5.24 8.61 0.00
N GLU A 138 6.29 8.69 -0.81
CA GLU A 138 6.31 8.26 -2.22
C GLU A 138 6.95 6.87 -2.30
N ILE A 139 6.41 6.00 -3.13
CA ILE A 139 6.85 4.62 -3.34
C ILE A 139 7.16 4.47 -4.83
N ASP A 140 8.44 4.36 -5.14
CA ASP A 140 8.93 4.02 -6.47
C ASP A 140 8.89 2.50 -6.67
N VAL A 141 8.14 2.04 -7.68
CA VAL A 141 8.02 0.63 -8.01
C VAL A 141 8.91 0.35 -9.21
N LYS A 142 10.11 -0.17 -8.95
CA LYS A 142 11.01 -0.64 -10.00
C LYS A 142 10.49 -1.94 -10.60
N ILE A 143 10.27 -1.92 -11.90
CA ILE A 143 9.76 -3.03 -12.71
C ILE A 143 10.69 -3.29 -13.89
#